data_AF-A0A958XXC4-F1
#
_entry.id   AF-A0A958XXC4-F1
#
_cell.length_a   1.000
_cell.length_b   1.000
_cell.length_c   1.000
_cell.angle_alpha   90.00
_cell.angle_beta   90.00
_cell.angle_gamma   90.00
#
_symmetry.space_group_name_H-M   'P 1'
#
loop_
_entity.id
_entity.type
_entity.pdbx_description
1 polymer ?
#
loop_
_entity_poly.entity_id
_entity_poly.type
_entity_poly.pdbx_seq_one_letter_code
_entity_poly.pdbx_strand_id
1 'polypeptide(L)'
;MIEVVPAVDARRTLRDTFGHADFRPGQGAAVDAVLAGGDAAVLLPTGAGKSLCFQVPAVTAFAAGRGTTIVVSPLIALMNDQVAALCGRGVAAAAIHSHQDDDEQRAVIARFLAGELALLYVSPERAALASFQRMLTRVPIALLAIDEAHCLSQW
;
A
#
# COMPACT_ATOMS: atom_id res chain seq x y z
N MET A 1 -0.78 25.99 14.97
CA MET A 1 -0.52 24.91 15.95
C MET A 1 -0.33 23.65 15.13
N ILE A 2 0.92 23.28 14.86
CA ILE A 2 1.24 22.10 14.06
C ILE A 2 1.01 20.91 14.98
N GLU A 3 -0.03 20.14 14.70
CA GLU A 3 -0.31 18.91 15.45
C GLU A 3 0.83 17.93 15.13
N VAL A 4 1.75 17.78 16.09
CA VAL A 4 2.82 16.79 16.01
C VAL A 4 2.15 15.43 16.17
N VAL A 5 1.78 14.82 15.05
CA VAL A 5 1.38 13.41 15.00
C VAL A 5 2.49 12.62 15.70
N PRO A 6 2.19 11.78 16.70
CA PRO A 6 3.23 11.03 17.40
C PRO A 6 4.07 10.29 16.38
N ALA A 7 5.39 10.36 16.52
CA ALA A 7 6.34 9.72 15.61
C ALA A 7 5.99 8.23 15.52
N VAL A 8 5.32 7.84 14.44
CA VAL A 8 4.94 6.47 14.23
C VAL A 8 6.20 5.73 13.82
N ASP A 9 6.65 4.81 14.68
CA ASP A 9 7.94 4.14 14.52
C ASP A 9 7.85 3.06 13.43
N ALA A 10 8.35 3.38 12.23
CA ALA A 10 8.44 2.45 11.11
C ALA A 10 9.18 1.16 11.46
N ARG A 11 10.22 1.23 12.32
CA ARG A 11 10.96 0.04 12.76
C ARG A 11 10.12 -0.82 13.70
N ARG A 12 9.27 -0.19 14.51
CA ARG A 12 8.29 -0.93 15.32
C ARG A 12 7.28 -1.64 14.43
N THR A 13 6.69 -0.97 13.45
CA THR A 13 5.80 -1.63 12.47
C THR A 13 6.50 -2.80 11.77
N LEU A 14 7.75 -2.60 11.33
CA LEU A 14 8.56 -3.64 10.70
C LEU A 14 8.74 -4.88 11.59
N ARG A 15 9.03 -4.69 12.88
CA ARG A 15 9.18 -5.80 13.84
C ARG A 15 7.85 -6.44 14.18
N ASP A 16 6.89 -5.64 14.64
CA ASP A 16 5.65 -6.11 15.26
C ASP A 16 4.70 -6.73 14.22
N THR A 17 4.65 -6.18 12.99
CA THR A 17 3.76 -6.67 11.93
C THR A 17 4.47 -7.59 10.94
N PHE A 18 5.70 -7.27 10.55
CA PHE A 18 6.41 -8.01 9.49
C PHE A 18 7.44 -9.01 10.02
N GLY A 19 7.78 -8.98 11.31
CA GLY A 19 8.69 -9.93 11.95
C GLY A 19 10.16 -9.73 11.56
N HIS A 20 10.53 -8.58 10.99
CA HIS A 20 11.91 -8.28 10.60
C HIS A 20 12.59 -7.42 11.66
N ALA A 21 13.81 -7.80 12.08
CA ALA A 21 14.54 -7.11 13.14
C ALA A 21 14.92 -5.67 12.77
N ASP A 22 15.35 -5.44 11.53
CA ASP A 22 15.68 -4.12 11.00
C ASP A 22 15.55 -4.10 9.46
N PHE A 23 15.59 -2.91 8.89
CA PHE A 23 15.58 -2.69 7.46
C PHE A 23 16.86 -3.20 6.79
N ARG A 24 16.71 -3.78 5.60
CA ARG A 24 17.83 -4.04 4.70
C ARG A 24 18.32 -2.73 4.07
N PRO A 25 19.57 -2.69 3.56
CA PRO A 25 20.10 -1.51 2.89
C PRO A 25 19.16 -0.97 1.80
N GLY A 26 18.94 0.35 1.83
CA GLY A 26 18.05 1.07 0.90
C GLY A 26 16.57 1.11 1.30
N GLN A 27 16.07 0.17 2.11
CA GLN A 27 14.65 0.16 2.51
C GLN A 27 14.32 1.31 3.47
N GLY A 28 15.11 1.47 4.53
CA GLY A 28 14.85 2.46 5.57
C GLY A 28 14.79 3.89 5.02
N ALA A 29 15.71 4.25 4.13
CA ALA A 29 15.72 5.57 3.50
C ALA A 29 14.45 5.85 2.67
N ALA A 30 13.94 4.86 1.94
CA ALA A 30 12.69 5.00 1.20
C ALA A 30 11.48 5.15 2.14
N VAL A 31 11.42 4.34 3.19
CA VAL A 31 10.35 4.40 4.18
C VAL A 31 10.34 5.74 4.92
N ASP A 32 11.50 6.21 5.36
CA ASP A 32 11.65 7.48 6.06
C ASP A 32 11.23 8.67 5.16
N ALA A 33 11.65 8.66 3.89
CA ALA A 33 11.26 9.70 2.91
C ALA A 33 9.73 9.75 2.72
N VAL A 34 9.09 8.59 2.54
CA VAL A 34 7.64 8.50 2.34
C VAL A 34 6.87 8.92 3.59
N LEU A 35 7.31 8.51 4.79
CA LEU A 35 6.65 8.90 6.04
C LEU A 35 6.79 10.38 6.38
N ALA A 36 7.85 11.03 5.88
CA ALA A 36 8.04 12.47 5.94
C ALA A 36 7.17 13.24 4.91
N GLY A 37 6.40 12.53 4.06
CA GLY A 37 5.54 13.11 3.03
C GLY A 37 6.27 13.42 1.72
N GLY A 38 7.46 12.88 1.51
CA GLY A 38 8.22 12.99 0.26
C GLY A 38 7.98 11.82 -0.69
N ASP A 39 8.52 11.94 -1.90
CA ASP A 39 8.50 10.91 -2.92
C ASP A 39 9.76 10.03 -2.86
N ALA A 40 9.63 8.77 -3.27
CA ALA A 40 10.75 7.84 -3.36
C ALA A 40 10.67 6.97 -4.61
N ALA A 41 11.79 6.86 -5.34
CA ALA A 41 11.99 5.87 -6.39
C ALA A 41 12.88 4.75 -5.85
N VAL A 42 12.33 3.53 -5.76
CA VAL A 42 13.00 2.40 -5.13
C VAL A 42 13.54 1.43 -6.19
N LEU A 43 14.85 1.41 -6.37
CA LEU A 43 15.55 0.45 -7.22
C LEU A 43 16.30 -0.56 -6.35
N LEU A 44 15.65 -1.69 -6.06
CA LEU A 44 16.24 -2.82 -5.34
C LEU A 44 16.11 -4.11 -6.16
N PRO A 45 17.02 -5.08 -5.99
CA PRO A 45 16.93 -6.36 -6.68
C PRO A 45 15.70 -7.16 -6.24
N THR A 46 15.28 -8.12 -7.06
CA THR A 46 14.19 -9.06 -6.70
C THR A 46 14.56 -9.82 -5.42
N GLY A 47 13.57 -10.07 -4.55
CA GLY A 47 13.81 -10.71 -3.25
C GLY A 47 14.43 -9.81 -2.18
N ALA A 48 14.80 -8.57 -2.51
CA ALA A 48 15.30 -7.60 -1.52
C ALA A 48 14.22 -7.11 -0.54
N GLY A 49 12.93 -7.41 -0.81
CA GLY A 49 11.80 -6.95 0.00
C GLY A 49 11.35 -5.54 -0.39
N LYS A 50 11.25 -5.25 -1.69
CA LYS A 50 10.78 -3.95 -2.20
C LYS A 50 9.41 -3.56 -1.64
N SER A 51 8.51 -4.52 -1.48
CA SER A 51 7.16 -4.28 -0.97
C SER A 51 7.16 -3.63 0.42
N LEU A 52 8.13 -3.94 1.28
CA LEU A 52 8.26 -3.31 2.60
C LEU A 52 8.45 -1.79 2.52
N CYS A 53 8.98 -1.27 1.41
CA CYS A 53 9.18 0.17 1.22
C CYS A 53 7.87 0.94 1.09
N PHE A 54 6.75 0.29 0.75
CA PHE A 54 5.42 0.90 0.76
C PHE A 54 4.46 0.26 1.77
N GLN A 55 4.64 -1.01 2.14
CA GLN A 55 3.78 -1.70 3.12
C GLN A 55 4.02 -1.21 4.55
N VAL A 56 5.28 -1.04 4.96
CA VAL A 56 5.58 -0.50 6.28
C VAL A 56 5.02 0.91 6.45
N PRO A 57 5.25 1.88 5.53
CA PRO A 57 4.66 3.19 5.67
C PRO A 57 3.13 3.16 5.55
N ALA A 58 2.54 2.25 4.76
CA ALA A 58 1.08 2.10 4.70
C ALA A 58 0.45 1.72 6.05
N VAL A 59 0.96 0.66 6.69
CA VAL A 59 0.46 0.21 8.00
C VAL A 59 0.68 1.29 9.06
N THR A 60 1.85 1.92 9.03
CA THR A 60 2.24 3.02 9.91
C THR A 60 1.31 4.22 9.76
N ALA A 61 1.02 4.64 8.52
CA ALA A 61 0.15 5.77 8.23
C ALA A 61 -1.32 5.47 8.58
N PHE A 62 -1.79 4.26 8.29
CA PHE A 62 -3.15 3.83 8.63
C PHE A 62 -3.38 3.80 10.15
N ALA A 63 -2.43 3.26 10.92
CA ALA A 63 -2.50 3.24 12.37
C ALA A 63 -2.54 4.65 12.99
N ALA A 64 -2.01 5.66 12.30
CA ALA A 64 -2.07 7.06 12.68
C ALA A 64 -3.28 7.82 12.09
N GLY A 65 -4.23 7.12 11.48
CA GLY A 65 -5.45 7.73 10.92
C GLY A 65 -5.22 8.55 9.65
N ARG A 66 -4.08 8.41 8.98
CA ARG A 66 -3.77 9.18 7.75
C ARG A 66 -4.50 8.64 6.50
N GLY A 67 -5.10 7.46 6.59
CA GLY A 67 -5.92 6.87 5.54
C GLY A 67 -5.32 5.63 4.87
N THR A 68 -5.94 5.24 3.75
CA THR A 68 -5.60 4.03 3.00
C THR A 68 -4.42 4.28 2.07
N THR A 69 -3.52 3.31 1.93
CA THR A 69 -2.52 3.30 0.85
C THR A 69 -3.07 2.60 -0.37
N ILE A 70 -2.98 3.24 -1.54
CA ILE A 70 -3.31 2.62 -2.83
C ILE A 70 -2.04 2.05 -3.44
N VAL A 71 -2.07 0.78 -3.85
CA VAL A 71 -0.97 0.12 -4.55
C VAL A 71 -1.42 -0.26 -5.96
N VAL A 72 -0.85 0.37 -6.98
CA VAL A 72 -1.08 -0.01 -8.37
C VAL A 72 -0.06 -1.08 -8.75
N SER A 73 -0.50 -2.28 -9.11
CA SER A 73 0.39 -3.37 -9.50
C SER A 73 -0.17 -4.13 -10.71
N PRO A 74 0.65 -4.45 -11.73
CA PRO A 74 0.19 -5.12 -12.95
C PRO A 74 -0.03 -6.63 -12.76
N LEU A 75 0.51 -7.24 -11.71
CA LEU A 75 0.53 -8.70 -11.55
C LEU A 75 -0.57 -9.16 -10.58
N ILE A 76 -1.74 -9.53 -11.11
CA ILE A 76 -2.91 -9.96 -10.32
C ILE A 76 -2.60 -11.10 -9.35
N ALA A 77 -1.87 -12.13 -9.79
CA ALA A 77 -1.47 -13.23 -8.92
C ALA A 77 -0.63 -12.74 -7.72
N LEU A 78 0.32 -11.85 -7.97
CA LEU A 78 1.14 -11.26 -6.92
C LEU A 78 0.31 -10.36 -5.99
N MET A 79 -0.64 -9.59 -6.52
CA MET A 79 -1.56 -8.79 -5.70
C MET A 79 -2.28 -9.68 -4.68
N ASN A 80 -2.81 -10.83 -5.11
CA ASN A 80 -3.53 -11.76 -4.25
C ASN A 80 -2.61 -12.39 -3.20
N ASP A 81 -1.39 -12.78 -3.58
CA ASP A 81 -0.39 -13.28 -2.64
C ASP A 81 -0.01 -12.23 -1.59
N GLN A 82 0.14 -10.96 -1.99
CA GLN A 82 0.45 -9.86 -1.08
C GLN A 82 -0.72 -9.57 -0.14
N VAL A 83 -1.95 -9.53 -0.64
CA VAL A 83 -3.16 -9.34 0.18
C VAL A 83 -3.30 -10.47 1.19
N ALA A 84 -3.18 -11.74 0.75
CA ALA A 84 -3.23 -12.89 1.65
C ALA A 84 -2.15 -12.83 2.74
N ALA A 85 -0.91 -12.48 2.35
CA ALA A 85 0.20 -12.32 3.27
C ALA A 85 -0.02 -11.19 4.30
N LEU A 86 -0.60 -10.06 3.89
CA LEU A 86 -0.94 -8.94 4.77
C LEU A 86 -2.08 -9.31 5.73
N CYS A 87 -3.16 -9.89 5.21
CA CYS A 87 -4.29 -10.37 6.01
C CYS A 87 -3.86 -11.43 7.04
N GLY A 88 -2.97 -12.35 6.66
CA GLY A 88 -2.39 -13.34 7.58
C GLY A 88 -1.55 -12.73 8.71
N ARG A 89 -1.14 -11.46 8.57
CA ARG A 89 -0.45 -10.66 9.62
C ARG A 89 -1.40 -9.73 10.37
N GLY A 90 -2.71 -9.83 10.15
CA GLY A 90 -3.72 -8.96 10.75
C GLY A 90 -3.81 -7.57 10.13
N VAL A 91 -3.20 -7.34 8.97
CA VAL A 91 -3.31 -6.06 8.24
C VAL A 91 -4.56 -6.10 7.36
N ALA A 92 -5.42 -5.09 7.50
CA ALA A 92 -6.60 -4.95 6.65
C ALA A 92 -6.19 -4.55 5.23
N ALA A 93 -6.09 -5.53 4.33
CA ALA A 93 -5.77 -5.33 2.93
C ALA A 93 -6.83 -5.96 2.02
N ALA A 94 -6.96 -5.42 0.81
CA ALA A 94 -7.80 -6.00 -0.24
C ALA A 94 -7.25 -5.66 -1.63
N ALA A 95 -7.80 -6.31 -2.66
CA ALA A 95 -7.49 -6.04 -4.07
C ALA A 95 -8.76 -5.70 -4.86
N ILE A 96 -8.62 -4.89 -5.92
CA ILE A 96 -9.61 -4.68 -6.98
C ILE A 96 -8.95 -4.98 -8.34
N HIS A 97 -9.43 -5.98 -9.06
CA HIS A 97 -8.95 -6.30 -10.42
C HIS A 97 -10.06 -6.89 -11.30
N SER A 98 -9.72 -7.29 -12.53
CA SER A 98 -10.67 -7.79 -13.53
C SER A 98 -11.16 -9.22 -13.29
N HIS A 99 -10.38 -10.06 -12.60
CA HIS A 99 -10.72 -11.46 -12.32
C HIS A 99 -11.56 -11.72 -11.05
N GLN A 100 -12.03 -10.67 -10.35
CA GLN A 100 -12.90 -10.84 -9.18
C GLN A 100 -14.36 -10.93 -9.61
N ASP A 101 -15.16 -11.65 -8.82
CA ASP A 101 -16.61 -11.61 -8.97
C ASP A 101 -17.19 -10.28 -8.46
N ASP A 102 -18.42 -9.98 -8.89
CA ASP A 102 -19.08 -8.72 -8.58
C ASP A 102 -19.46 -8.58 -7.10
N ASP A 103 -19.63 -9.68 -6.37
CA ASP A 103 -19.96 -9.66 -4.93
C ASP A 103 -18.72 -9.32 -4.10
N GLU A 104 -17.60 -9.97 -4.38
CA GLU A 104 -16.29 -9.71 -3.78
C GLU A 104 -15.88 -8.26 -4.02
N GLN A 105 -15.96 -7.79 -5.27
CA GLN A 105 -15.58 -6.41 -5.59
C GLN A 105 -16.47 -5.40 -4.86
N ARG A 106 -17.79 -5.66 -4.74
CA ARG A 106 -18.70 -4.79 -3.96
C ARG A 106 -18.35 -4.77 -2.48
N ALA A 107 -18.02 -5.92 -1.88
CA ALA A 107 -17.62 -6.00 -0.49
C ALA A 107 -16.30 -5.24 -0.23
N VAL A 108 -15.32 -5.36 -1.12
CA VAL A 108 -14.06 -4.61 -1.04
C VAL A 108 -14.30 -3.10 -1.14
N ILE A 109 -15.14 -2.67 -2.09
CA ILE A 109 -15.49 -1.25 -2.26
C ILE A 109 -16.19 -0.70 -1.01
N ALA A 110 -17.11 -1.46 -0.40
CA ALA A 110 -17.79 -1.05 0.82
C ALA A 110 -16.80 -0.83 1.98
N ARG A 111 -15.87 -1.77 2.20
CA ARG A 111 -14.80 -1.67 3.21
C ARG A 111 -13.86 -0.50 2.94
N PHE A 112 -13.50 -0.27 1.68
CA PHE A 112 -12.69 0.88 1.28
C PHE A 112 -13.38 2.20 1.64
N LEU A 113 -14.65 2.35 1.24
CA LEU A 113 -15.44 3.55 1.51
C LEU A 113 -15.72 3.78 2.99
N ALA A 114 -15.70 2.73 3.80
CA ALA A 114 -15.78 2.80 5.26
C ALA A 114 -14.45 3.19 5.93
N GLY A 115 -13.35 3.31 5.17
CA GLY A 115 -12.02 3.63 5.71
C GLY A 115 -11.39 2.47 6.49
N GLU A 116 -11.79 1.22 6.21
CA GLU A 116 -11.37 0.04 6.98
C GLU A 116 -10.12 -0.65 6.43
N LEU A 117 -9.54 -0.15 5.34
CA LEU A 117 -8.42 -0.78 4.65
C LEU A 117 -7.14 0.03 4.87
N ALA A 118 -6.09 -0.64 5.37
CA ALA A 118 -4.75 -0.07 5.38
C ALA A 118 -4.14 -0.05 3.97
N LEU A 119 -4.41 -1.10 3.17
CA LEU A 119 -3.92 -1.21 1.79
C LEU A 119 -5.04 -1.63 0.84
N LEU A 120 -5.11 -0.96 -0.30
CA LEU A 120 -5.92 -1.38 -1.44
C LEU A 120 -5.02 -1.55 -2.67
N TYR A 121 -4.84 -2.80 -3.07
CA TYR A 121 -4.21 -3.14 -4.34
C TYR A 121 -5.21 -2.94 -5.48
N VAL A 122 -4.77 -2.36 -6.59
CA VAL A 122 -5.60 -2.15 -7.77
C VAL A 122 -4.80 -2.43 -9.04
N SER A 123 -5.41 -3.10 -10.01
CA SER A 123 -4.77 -3.28 -11.31
C SER A 123 -4.79 -1.99 -12.13
N PRO A 124 -3.82 -1.73 -13.03
CA PRO A 124 -3.75 -0.48 -13.79
C PRO A 124 -5.02 -0.16 -14.57
N GLU A 125 -5.63 -1.17 -15.18
CA GLU A 125 -6.86 -1.02 -15.96
C GLU A 125 -8.06 -0.61 -15.09
N ARG A 126 -8.12 -1.07 -13.83
CA ARG A 126 -9.16 -0.64 -12.87
C ARG A 126 -8.86 0.76 -12.33
N ALA A 127 -7.59 1.06 -12.05
CA ALA A 127 -7.16 2.37 -11.55
C ALA A 127 -7.43 3.50 -12.55
N ALA A 128 -7.38 3.20 -13.86
CA ALA A 128 -7.68 4.14 -14.93
C ALA A 128 -9.18 4.50 -15.06
N LEU A 129 -10.08 3.74 -14.42
CA LEU A 129 -11.51 4.01 -14.51
C LEU A 129 -11.89 5.27 -13.73
N ALA A 130 -12.67 6.15 -14.36
CA ALA A 130 -13.19 7.36 -13.70
C ALA A 130 -14.03 7.05 -12.44
N SER A 131 -14.70 5.89 -12.41
CA SER A 131 -15.42 5.42 -11.23
C SER A 131 -14.49 5.18 -10.04
N PHE A 132 -13.32 4.57 -10.27
CA PHE A 132 -12.31 4.34 -9.25
C PHE A 132 -11.71 5.66 -8.77
N GLN A 133 -11.34 6.55 -9.70
CA GLN A 133 -10.80 7.88 -9.34
C GLN A 133 -11.77 8.70 -8.49
N ARG A 134 -13.08 8.66 -8.80
CA ARG A 134 -14.12 9.28 -7.97
C ARG A 134 -14.27 8.63 -6.59
N MET A 135 -13.93 7.35 -6.47
CA MET A 135 -13.96 6.66 -5.18
C MET A 135 -12.84 7.16 -4.26
N LEU A 136 -11.65 7.43 -4.82
CA LEU A 136 -10.50 7.92 -4.06
C LEU A 136 -10.76 9.29 -3.40
N THR A 137 -11.67 10.11 -3.93
CA THR A 137 -11.99 11.41 -3.32
C THR A 137 -12.89 11.31 -2.09
N ARG A 138 -13.40 10.11 -1.78
CA ARG A 138 -14.35 9.87 -0.68
C ARG A 138 -13.68 9.40 0.61
N VAL A 139 -12.40 9.04 0.55
CA VAL A 139 -11.65 8.42 1.65
C VAL A 139 -10.28 9.09 1.73
N PRO A 140 -9.72 9.34 2.93
CA PRO A 140 -8.34 9.81 3.05
C PRO A 140 -7.36 8.81 2.42
N ILE A 141 -6.48 9.30 1.56
CA ILE A 141 -5.42 8.51 0.94
C ILE A 141 -4.08 8.90 1.57
N ALA A 142 -3.39 7.93 2.17
CA ALA A 142 -2.13 8.16 2.84
C ALA A 142 -0.94 8.14 1.88
N LEU A 143 -0.96 7.25 0.89
CA LEU A 143 0.12 7.01 -0.06
C LEU A 143 -0.44 6.41 -1.35
N LEU A 144 0.20 6.75 -2.48
CA LEU A 144 0.06 6.04 -3.74
C LEU A 144 1.40 5.36 -4.06
N ALA A 145 1.40 4.03 -4.15
CA ALA A 145 2.56 3.24 -4.55
C ALA A 145 2.33 2.63 -5.93
N ILE A 146 3.34 2.72 -6.79
CA ILE A 146 3.35 2.08 -8.11
C ILE A 146 4.36 0.93 -8.07
N ASP A 147 3.86 -0.29 -8.12
CA ASP A 147 4.66 -1.50 -8.17
C ASP A 147 5.00 -1.88 -9.61
N GLU A 148 6.14 -2.54 -9.80
CA GLU A 148 6.70 -2.85 -11.12
C GLU A 148 6.72 -1.64 -12.08
N ALA A 149 7.15 -0.48 -11.57
CA ALA A 149 7.17 0.78 -12.33
C ALA A 149 7.98 0.71 -13.64
N HIS A 150 8.83 -0.31 -13.80
CA HIS A 150 9.51 -0.59 -15.06
C HIS A 150 8.53 -0.87 -16.22
N CYS A 151 7.32 -1.36 -15.94
CA CYS A 151 6.26 -1.57 -16.93
C CYS A 151 5.72 -0.28 -17.56
N LEU A 152 6.05 0.89 -17.00
CA LEU A 152 5.62 2.19 -17.53
C LEU A 152 6.45 2.68 -18.72
N SER A 153 7.62 2.08 -18.97
CA SER A 153 8.55 2.52 -20.02
C SER A 153 8.69 1.47 -21.11
N GLN A 154 8.33 1.83 -22.35
CA GLN A 154 8.82 1.14 -23.53
C GLN A 154 10.16 1.78 -23.90
N TRP A 155 11.23 1.01 -23.86
CA TRP A 155 12.57 1.42 -24.29
C TRP A 155 12.84 0.91 -25.71
#